data_AF-A0A847XCD2-F1
#
_entry.id   AF-A0A847XCD2-F1
#
_cell.length_a   1.000
_cell.length_b   1.000
_cell.length_c   1.000
_cell.angle_alpha   90.00
_cell.angle_beta   90.00
_cell.angle_gamma   90.00
#
_symmetry.space_group_name_H-M   'P 1'
#
loop_
_entity.id
_entity.type
_entity.pdbx_description
1 polymer ?
#
loop_
_entity_poly.entity_id
_entity_poly.type
_entity_poly.pdbx_seq_one_letter_code
_entity_poly.pdbx_strand_id
1 'polypeptide(L)'
;MRVRNINASDNFEKILELYRSSYENTYNKKSQDSFHVDDFRDFFILEDVRDLISFASVHENEITHLYLELGYFNQGLGKLRWSRKL
;
A
#
# COMPACT_ATOMS: atom_id res chain seq x y z
N MET A 1 -4.75 4.66 -14.16
CA MET A 1 -4.92 4.41 -12.71
C MET A 1 -6.23 3.70 -12.36
N ARG A 2 -6.14 2.63 -11.57
CA ARG A 2 -7.27 1.85 -11.05
C ARG A 2 -7.08 1.59 -9.56
N VAL A 3 -8.14 1.76 -8.75
CA VAL A 3 -8.14 1.38 -7.33
C VAL A 3 -8.85 0.04 -7.17
N ARG A 4 -8.28 -0.86 -6.36
CA ARG A 4 -8.87 -2.16 -6.05
C ARG A 4 -8.66 -2.52 -4.58
N ASN A 5 -9.63 -3.20 -3.99
CA ASN A 5 -9.36 -4.02 -2.81
C ASN A 5 -8.85 -5.38 -3.30
N ILE A 6 -7.80 -5.88 -2.66
CA ILE A 6 -7.21 -7.19 -2.92
C ILE A 6 -6.99 -7.94 -1.61
N ASN A 7 -7.06 -9.26 -1.70
CA ASN A 7 -6.61 -10.13 -0.61
C ASN A 7 -5.07 -10.12 -0.57
N ALA A 8 -4.56 -10.03 0.66
CA ALA A 8 -3.15 -10.10 1.00
C ALA A 8 -2.47 -11.36 0.43
N SER A 9 -3.12 -12.52 0.56
CA SER A 9 -2.56 -13.82 0.16
C SER A 9 -2.23 -13.89 -1.33
N ASP A 10 -3.07 -13.30 -2.17
CA ASP A 10 -3.00 -13.45 -3.63
C ASP A 10 -1.97 -12.49 -4.25
N ASN A 11 -1.48 -11.51 -3.48
CA ASN A 11 -0.60 -10.43 -3.96
C ASN A 11 0.59 -10.18 -3.03
N PHE A 12 0.85 -11.10 -2.12
CA PHE A 12 1.82 -10.99 -1.03
C PHE A 12 3.19 -10.47 -1.50
N GLU A 13 3.78 -11.10 -2.51
CA GLU A 13 5.13 -10.76 -2.98
C GLU A 13 5.24 -9.32 -3.47
N LYS A 14 4.24 -8.86 -4.25
CA LYS A 14 4.20 -7.49 -4.78
C LYS A 14 4.01 -6.45 -3.68
N ILE A 15 3.14 -6.74 -2.72
CA ILE A 15 2.91 -5.85 -1.56
C ILE A 15 4.20 -5.75 -0.73
N LEU A 16 4.87 -6.88 -0.48
CA LEU A 16 6.11 -6.92 0.28
C LEU A 16 7.25 -6.18 -0.43
N GLU A 17 7.38 -6.32 -1.75
CA GLU A 17 8.35 -5.59 -2.56
C GLU A 17 8.14 -4.07 -2.45
N LEU A 18 6.90 -3.61 -2.58
CA LEU A 18 6.55 -2.20 -2.42
C LEU A 18 6.80 -1.69 -1.00
N TYR A 19 6.48 -2.49 0.02
CA TYR A 19 6.79 -2.14 1.40
C TYR A 19 8.31 -1.99 1.62
N ARG A 20 9.11 -2.93 1.12
CA ARG A 20 10.58 -2.87 1.23
C ARG A 20 11.14 -1.63 0.51
N SER A 21 10.70 -1.40 -0.72
CA SER A 21 11.09 -0.22 -1.51
C SER A 21 10.67 1.09 -0.81
N SER A 22 9.46 1.14 -0.26
CA SER A 22 8.97 2.26 0.54
C SER A 22 9.88 2.57 1.73
N TYR A 23 10.18 1.54 2.52
CA TYR A 23 10.96 1.65 3.73
C TYR A 23 12.39 2.12 3.41
N GLU A 24 12.99 1.54 2.37
CA GLU A 24 14.33 1.93 1.91
C GLU A 24 14.37 3.37 1.42
N ASN A 25 13.40 3.80 0.60
CA ASN A 25 13.33 5.18 0.13
C ASN A 25 13.08 6.19 1.26
N THR A 26 12.30 5.82 2.28
CA THR A 26 11.93 6.72 3.38
C THR A 26 13.05 6.84 4.42
N TYR A 27 13.67 5.72 4.79
CA TYR A 27 14.62 5.66 5.90
C TYR A 27 16.07 5.49 5.46
N ASN A 28 16.32 5.35 4.16
CA ASN A 28 17.63 5.04 3.58
C ASN A 28 18.29 3.81 4.23
N LYS A 29 17.48 2.79 4.53
CA LYS A 29 17.87 1.54 5.19
C LYS A 29 17.04 0.40 4.63
N LYS A 30 17.65 -0.79 4.49
CA LYS A 30 16.88 -2.01 4.18
C LYS A 30 15.89 -2.29 5.30
N SER A 31 14.67 -2.70 4.93
CA SER A 31 13.69 -3.17 5.92
C SER A 31 14.26 -4.41 6.63
N GLN A 32 14.01 -4.53 7.94
CA GLN A 32 14.41 -5.70 8.72
C GLN A 32 13.34 -6.81 8.72
N ASP A 33 12.47 -6.84 7.71
CA ASP A 33 11.47 -7.90 7.47
C ASP A 33 10.51 -8.22 8.64
N SER A 34 10.12 -7.22 9.44
CA SER A 34 9.08 -7.37 10.46
C SER A 34 7.65 -7.19 9.91
N PHE A 35 7.48 -7.12 8.58
CA PHE A 35 6.17 -6.90 7.97
C PHE A 35 5.49 -8.24 7.70
N HIS A 36 4.60 -8.62 8.61
CA HIS A 36 3.79 -9.83 8.49
C HIS A 36 2.52 -9.49 7.71
N VAL A 37 2.58 -9.69 6.39
CA VAL A 37 1.45 -9.41 5.47
C VAL A 37 0.18 -10.16 5.87
N ASP A 38 0.32 -11.33 6.50
CA ASP A 38 -0.79 -12.19 6.98
C ASP A 38 -1.58 -11.57 8.14
N ASP A 39 -1.02 -10.57 8.84
CA ASP A 39 -1.73 -9.86 9.91
C ASP A 39 -2.80 -8.92 9.35
N PHE A 40 -2.77 -8.61 8.05
CA PHE A 40 -3.66 -7.62 7.44
C PHE A 40 -4.82 -8.28 6.71
N ARG A 41 -6.03 -7.83 7.06
CA ARG A 41 -7.28 -8.36 6.50
C ARG A 41 -7.54 -7.92 5.06
N ASP A 42 -7.22 -6.66 4.76
CA ASP A 42 -7.54 -6.01 3.50
C ASP A 42 -6.39 -5.10 3.05
N PHE A 43 -6.12 -5.09 1.74
CA PHE A 43 -5.24 -4.12 1.11
C PHE A 43 -6.00 -3.35 0.03
N PHE A 44 -5.90 -2.02 0.07
CA PHE A 44 -6.30 -1.17 -1.04
C PHE A 44 -5.08 -0.84 -1.88
N ILE A 45 -5.12 -1.14 -3.16
CA ILE A 45 -4.02 -0.86 -4.09
C ILE A 45 -4.41 0.15 -5.14
N LEU A 46 -3.42 0.93 -5.58
CA LEU A 46 -3.48 1.74 -6.80
C LEU A 46 -2.57 1.10 -7.83
N GLU A 47 -3.12 0.83 -9.01
CA GLU A 47 -2.38 0.32 -10.16
C GLU A 47 -2.31 1.38 -11.25
N ASP A 48 -1.16 1.56 -11.89
CA ASP A 48 -1.06 2.25 -13.16
C ASP A 48 -0.60 1.35 -14.29
N VAL A 49 -1.43 1.27 -15.33
CA VAL A 49 -1.34 0.40 -16.51
C VAL A 49 -1.23 -1.10 -16.17
N ARG A 50 -0.19 -1.55 -15.44
CA ARG A 50 0.03 -2.90 -14.89
C ARG A 50 0.88 -2.95 -13.61
N ASP A 51 1.40 -1.82 -13.15
CA ASP A 51 2.28 -1.75 -11.98
C ASP A 51 1.50 -1.29 -10.76
N LEU A 52 1.78 -1.91 -9.62
CA LEU A 52 1.20 -1.55 -8.33
C LEU A 52 2.05 -0.41 -7.77
N ILE A 53 1.47 0.79 -7.66
CA ILE A 53 2.20 2.03 -7.35
C ILE A 53 1.89 2.58 -5.95
N SER A 54 0.90 2.01 -5.26
CA SER A 54 0.52 2.38 -3.89
C SER A 54 -0.25 1.26 -3.23
N PHE A 55 -0.06 1.09 -1.93
CA PHE A 55 -0.92 0.25 -1.12
C PHE A 55 -1.32 0.97 0.18
N ALA A 56 -2.48 0.59 0.71
CA ALA A 56 -2.90 0.88 2.08
C ALA A 56 -3.37 -0.41 2.74
N SER A 57 -2.85 -0.73 3.93
CA SER A 57 -3.24 -1.93 4.67
C SER A 57 -4.23 -1.60 5.78
N VAL A 58 -5.19 -2.50 6.01
CA VAL A 58 -6.17 -2.38 7.09
C VAL A 58 -5.94 -3.47 8.13
N HIS A 59 -5.76 -3.06 9.38
CA HIS A 59 -5.68 -3.91 10.56
C HIS A 59 -6.70 -3.41 11.59
N GLU A 60 -7.51 -4.31 12.17
CA GLU A 60 -8.54 -3.95 13.17
C GLU A 60 -9.50 -2.80 12.77
N ASN A 61 -9.79 -2.66 11.47
CA ASN A 61 -10.58 -1.58 10.86
C ASN A 61 -9.89 -0.20 10.77
N GLU A 62 -8.58 -0.14 11.02
CA GLU A 62 -7.77 1.06 10.87
C GLU A 62 -6.77 0.91 9.73
N ILE A 63 -6.52 2.01 9.01
CA ILE A 63 -5.43 2.07 8.03
C ILE A 63 -4.12 2.18 8.81
N THR A 64 -3.26 1.18 8.71
CA THR A 64 -1.99 1.14 9.48
C THR A 64 -0.77 1.49 8.65
N HIS A 65 -0.78 1.11 7.37
CA HIS A 65 0.30 1.44 6.44
C HIS A 65 -0.29 2.10 5.20
N LEU A 66 0.40 3.13 4.71
CA LEU A 66 0.10 3.81 3.46
C LEU A 66 1.42 4.08 2.74
N TYR A 67 1.52 3.60 1.51
CA TYR A 67 2.66 3.86 0.64
C TYR A 67 2.19 4.40 -0.70
N LEU A 68 2.98 5.28 -1.30
CA LEU A 68 2.87 5.72 -2.69
C LEU A 68 4.29 5.71 -3.27
N GLU A 69 4.44 5.29 -4.51
CA GLU A 69 5.73 5.35 -5.19
C GLU A 69 6.16 6.81 -5.43
N LEU A 70 7.44 7.12 -5.22
CA LEU A 70 7.96 8.49 -5.17
C LEU A 70 7.65 9.29 -6.45
N GLY A 71 7.73 8.66 -7.63
CA GLY A 71 7.40 9.28 -8.91
C GLY A 71 5.95 9.77 -9.03
N TYR A 72 5.07 9.29 -8.14
CA TYR A 72 3.66 9.61 -8.12
C TYR A 72 3.27 10.63 -7.03
N PHE A 73 4.24 11.20 -6.31
CA PHE A 73 4.01 12.21 -5.29
C PHE A 73 3.44 13.51 -5.88
N ASN A 74 2.72 14.27 -5.03
CA ASN A 74 2.11 15.57 -5.38
C ASN A 74 1.03 15.54 -6.49
N GLN A 75 0.51 14.35 -6.83
CA GLN A 75 -0.56 14.17 -7.82
C GLN A 75 -1.97 14.02 -7.18
N GLY A 76 -2.07 14.16 -5.85
CA GLY A 76 -3.34 14.04 -5.13
C GLY A 76 -3.81 12.60 -4.88
N LEU A 77 -2.98 11.59 -5.17
CA LEU A 77 -3.32 10.17 -5.08
C LEU A 77 -3.46 9.65 -3.64
N GLY A 78 -2.91 10.37 -2.65
CA GLY A 78 -3.13 10.10 -1.23
C GLY A 78 -4.53 10.48 -0.72
N LYS A 79 -5.36 11.17 -1.52
CA LYS A 79 -6.77 11.41 -1.18
C LYS A 79 -7.61 10.18 -1.52
N LEU A 80 -7.43 9.09 -0.78
CA LEU A 80 -8.48 8.06 -0.66
C LEU A 80 -9.63 8.70 0.13
N ARG A 81 -10.63 9.23 -0.57
CA ARG A 81 -11.83 9.79 0.07
C ARG A 81 -12.50 8.70 0.90
N TRP A 82 -12.39 8.81 2.22
CA TRP A 82 -13.37 8.26 3.15
C TRP A 82 -14.70 8.95 2.86
N SER A 83 -15.52 8.39 1.96
CA SER A 83 -16.91 8.80 1.83
C SER A 83 -17.73 8.00 2.82
N ARG A 84 -17.87 8.52 4.04
CA ARG A 84 -18.98 8.11 4.92
C ARG A 84 -20.24 8.58 4.21
N LYS A 85 -21.07 7.67 3.71
CA LYS A 85 -22.45 8.02 3.38
C LYS A 85 -23.08 8.47 4.70
N LEU A 86 -23.34 9.77 4.82
CA LEU A 86 -24.30 10.33 5.78
C LEU A 86 -25.70 9.96 5.32
#